data_AF-A0A367M0A4-F1
#
_entry.id   AF-A0A367M0A4-F1
#
_cell.length_a   1.000
_cell.length_b   1.000
_cell.length_c   1.000
_cell.angle_alpha   90.00
_cell.angle_beta   90.00
_cell.angle_gamma   90.00
#
_symmetry.space_group_name_H-M   'P 1'
#
loop_
_entity.id
_entity.type
_entity.pdbx_description
1 polymer ?
#
loop_
_entity_poly.entity_id
_entity_poly.type
_entity_poly.pdbx_seq_one_letter_code
_entity_poly.pdbx_strand_id
1 'polypeptide(L)' 'VKMLKSLKGPFTGIRFCPTGGVNLDNLLNFLRLPNVACVGGTWLAPPSLIRARAWDQITQLAREARELAGSLEQH' A
#
# COMPACT_ATOMS: atom_id res chain seq x y z
N VAL A 1 0.80 7.87 8.37
CA VAL A 1 0.79 8.95 7.33
C VAL A 1 1.48 10.24 7.76
N LYS A 2 1.16 10.86 8.92
CA LYS A 2 1.74 12.17 9.34
C LYS A 2 3.29 12.21 9.36
N MET A 3 3.94 11.17 9.90
CA MET A 3 5.40 11.09 9.98
C MET A 3 6.08 11.09 8.59
N LEU A 4 5.55 10.34 7.62
CA LEU A 4 6.09 10.32 6.26
C LEU A 4 6.00 11.68 5.58
N LYS A 5 4.92 12.46 5.80
CA LYS A 5 4.82 13.83 5.29
C LYS A 5 5.94 14.72 5.84
N SER A 6 6.23 14.63 7.13
CA SER A 6 7.26 15.43 7.80
C SER A 6 8.68 15.09 7.34
N LEU A 7 8.95 13.84 6.97
CA LEU A 7 10.27 13.40 6.49
C LEU A 7 10.65 13.95 5.11
N LYS A 8 9.69 14.50 4.34
CA LYS A 8 9.98 15.10 3.02
C LYS A 8 10.93 16.30 3.10
N GLY A 9 10.93 17.04 4.21
CA GLY A 9 11.78 18.22 4.41
C GLY A 9 13.28 17.90 4.46
N PRO A 10 13.74 17.08 5.44
CA PRO A 10 15.17 16.78 5.60
C PRO A 10 15.71 15.74 4.61
N PHE A 11 14.86 14.90 4.01
CA PHE A 11 15.28 13.80 3.13
C PHE A 11 14.80 14.00 1.69
N THR A 12 15.32 15.03 1.04
CA THR A 12 15.03 15.30 -0.37
C THR A 12 15.58 14.17 -1.24
N GLY A 13 14.74 13.60 -2.11
CA GLY A 13 15.10 12.50 -3.03
C GLY A 13 14.89 11.08 -2.50
N ILE A 14 14.58 10.89 -1.20
CA ILE A 14 14.24 9.57 -0.66
C ILE A 14 12.76 9.27 -0.88
N ARG A 15 12.47 8.04 -1.32
CA ARG A 15 11.11 7.49 -1.37
C ARG A 15 10.96 6.33 -0.38
N PHE A 16 9.79 6.22 0.20
CA PHE A 16 9.46 5.25 1.25
C PHE A 16 8.50 4.16 0.73
N CYS A 17 8.54 3.00 1.37
CA CYS A 17 7.55 1.94 1.22
C CYS A 17 7.02 1.54 2.60
N PRO A 18 5.89 2.11 3.08
CA PRO A 18 5.34 1.78 4.37
C PRO A 18 4.72 0.38 4.36
N THR A 19 5.04 -0.41 5.39
CA THR A 19 4.62 -1.81 5.52
C THR A 19 3.70 -2.11 6.70
N GLY A 20 3.64 -1.21 7.69
CA GLY A 20 2.90 -1.40 8.94
C GLY A 20 1.54 -0.70 8.94
N GLY A 21 0.47 -1.48 9.19
CA GLY A 21 -0.89 -0.96 9.39
C GLY A 21 -1.59 -0.46 8.12
N VAL A 22 -1.08 -0.80 6.93
CA VAL A 22 -1.73 -0.47 5.67
C VAL A 22 -2.87 -1.48 5.40
N ASN A 23 -3.96 -1.02 4.79
CA ASN A 23 -5.13 -1.79 4.36
C ASN A 23 -5.85 -1.05 3.21
N LEU A 24 -6.93 -1.61 2.67
CA LEU A 24 -7.70 -0.98 1.58
C LEU A 24 -8.20 0.43 1.95
N ASP A 25 -8.68 0.63 3.18
CA ASP A 25 -9.25 1.91 3.63
C ASP A 25 -8.22 3.06 3.65
N ASN A 26 -6.95 2.73 3.89
CA ASN A 26 -5.89 3.73 4.06
C ASN A 26 -4.81 3.70 2.96
N LEU A 27 -4.86 2.75 2.04
CA LEU A 27 -3.91 2.57 0.93
C LEU A 27 -3.65 3.90 0.19
N LEU A 28 -4.73 4.57 -0.23
CA LEU A 28 -4.65 5.85 -0.97
C LEU A 28 -4.02 6.98 -0.15
N ASN A 29 -4.20 6.98 1.17
CA ASN A 29 -3.63 8.01 2.03
C ASN A 29 -2.09 7.96 2.05
N PHE A 30 -1.51 6.77 1.83
CA PHE A 30 -0.08 6.60 1.69
C PHE A 30 0.40 6.86 0.27
N LEU A 31 -0.25 6.29 -0.74
CA LEU A 31 0.17 6.41 -2.14
C LEU A 31 0.07 7.83 -2.70
N ARG A 32 -0.82 8.67 -2.15
CA ARG A 32 -0.90 10.10 -2.49
C ARG A 32 0.31 10.92 -2.04
N LEU A 33 1.18 10.36 -1.19
CA LEU A 33 2.37 11.08 -0.73
C LEU A 33 3.45 11.02 -1.81
N PRO A 34 4.01 12.17 -2.25
CA PRO A 34 5.00 12.20 -3.33
C PRO A 34 6.34 11.53 -2.95
N ASN A 35 6.58 11.33 -1.66
CA ASN A 35 7.73 10.60 -1.14
C ASN A 35 7.41 9.13 -0.82
N VAL A 36 6.31 8.56 -1.30
CA VAL A 36 5.97 7.13 -1.17
C VAL A 36 5.99 6.50 -2.56
N ALA A 37 6.81 5.47 -2.75
CA ALA A 37 6.92 4.77 -4.04
C ALA A 37 5.99 3.55 -4.14
N CYS A 38 5.78 2.86 -3.03
CA CYS A 38 4.92 1.68 -2.92
C CYS A 38 4.35 1.58 -1.52
N VAL A 39 3.40 0.67 -1.33
CA VAL A 39 2.95 0.23 0.00
C VAL A 39 3.02 -1.28 0.06
N GLY A 40 3.24 -1.83 1.23
CA GLY A 40 3.18 -3.27 1.45
C GLY A 40 2.47 -3.57 2.76
N GLY A 41 2.05 -4.82 2.94
CA GLY A 41 1.55 -5.27 4.22
C GLY A 41 0.77 -6.56 4.13
N THR A 42 0.51 -7.11 5.31
CA THR A 42 -0.04 -8.45 5.50
C THR A 42 -1.45 -8.60 4.93
N TRP A 43 -2.21 -7.51 4.77
CA TRP A 43 -3.57 -7.59 4.23
C TRP A 43 -3.62 -8.15 2.81
N LEU A 44 -2.56 -7.98 2.00
CA LEU A 44 -2.52 -8.45 0.62
C LEU A 44 -2.43 -9.98 0.54
N ALA A 45 -1.65 -10.59 1.45
CA ALA A 45 -1.45 -12.02 1.54
C ALA A 45 -1.45 -12.47 3.01
N PRO A 46 -2.64 -12.58 3.64
CA PRO A 46 -2.73 -13.00 5.03
C PRO A 46 -2.14 -14.41 5.24
N PRO A 47 -1.42 -14.66 6.35
CA PRO A 47 -0.84 -15.97 6.64
C PRO A 47 -1.86 -17.12 6.65
N SER A 48 -3.12 -16.83 7.02
CA SER A 48 -4.22 -17.79 6.96
C SER A 48 -4.49 -18.26 5.53
N LEU A 49 -4.55 -17.33 4.58
CA LEU A 49 -4.80 -17.63 3.17
C LEU A 49 -3.62 -18.36 2.52
N ILE A 50 -2.39 -17.97 2.89
CA ILE A 50 -1.18 -18.67 2.44
C ILE A 50 -1.20 -20.12 2.94
N ARG A 51 -1.46 -20.35 4.25
CA ARG A 51 -1.55 -21.71 4.82
C ARG A 51 -2.67 -22.53 4.20
N ALA A 52 -3.80 -21.91 3.88
CA ALA A 52 -4.93 -22.54 3.21
C ALA A 52 -4.70 -22.74 1.70
N ARG A 53 -3.59 -22.24 1.14
CA ARG A 53 -3.33 -22.18 -0.32
C ARG A 53 -4.46 -21.54 -1.11
N ALA A 54 -5.12 -20.54 -0.50
CA ALA A 54 -6.27 -19.84 -1.07
C ALA A 54 -5.79 -18.75 -2.06
N TRP A 55 -5.15 -19.18 -3.15
CA TRP A 55 -4.55 -18.27 -4.13
C TRP A 55 -5.57 -17.37 -4.81
N ASP A 56 -6.76 -17.90 -5.11
CA ASP A 56 -7.84 -17.13 -5.72
C ASP A 56 -8.25 -15.93 -4.85
N GLN A 57 -8.28 -16.13 -3.52
CA GLN A 57 -8.59 -15.06 -2.58
C GLN A 57 -7.47 -14.02 -2.50
N ILE A 58 -6.21 -14.45 -2.52
CA ILE A 58 -5.06 -13.53 -2.56
C ILE A 58 -5.06 -12.74 -3.88
N THR A 59 -5.40 -13.38 -5.00
CA THR A 59 -5.55 -12.71 -6.30
C THR A 59 -6.67 -11.67 -6.26
N GLN A 60 -7.81 -11.97 -5.62
CA GLN A 60 -8.90 -11.02 -5.47
C GLN A 60 -8.46 -9.79 -4.65
N LEU A 61 -7.79 -10.00 -3.51
CA LEU A 61 -7.25 -8.91 -2.69
C LEU A 61 -6.24 -8.04 -3.47
N ALA A 62 -5.39 -8.68 -4.27
CA ALA A 62 -4.44 -7.97 -5.11
C ALA A 62 -5.11 -7.15 -6.22
N ARG A 63 -6.18 -7.68 -6.82
CA ARG A 63 -6.98 -6.99 -7.82
C ARG A 63 -7.65 -5.75 -7.22
N GLU A 64 -8.32 -5.90 -6.09
CA GLU A 64 -8.97 -4.78 -5.37
C GLU A 64 -7.97 -3.67 -5.01
N ALA A 65 -6.82 -4.05 -4.46
CA ALA A 65 -5.77 -3.10 -4.13
C ALA A 65 -5.22 -2.39 -5.38
N ARG A 66 -5.07 -3.10 -6.51
CA ARG A 66 -4.60 -2.52 -7.78
C ARG A 66 -5.61 -1.58 -8.39
N GLU A 67 -6.89 -1.96 -8.42
CA GLU A 67 -7.98 -1.11 -8.93
C GLU A 67 -8.10 0.17 -8.12
N LEU A 68 -8.05 0.06 -6.79
CA LEU A 68 -8.04 1.21 -5.91
C LEU A 68 -6.83 2.11 -6.18
N ALA A 69 -5.62 1.55 -6.26
CA ALA A 69 -4.41 2.32 -6.57
C ALA A 69 -4.49 3.02 -7.95
N GLY A 70 -5.01 2.34 -8.98
CA GLY A 70 -5.18 2.88 -10.33
C GLY A 70 -6.10 4.09 -10.41
N SER A 71 -7.01 4.25 -9.45
CA SER A 71 -7.86 5.47 -9.36
C SER A 71 -7.05 6.77 -9.18
N LEU A 72 -5.79 6.69 -8.72
CA LEU A 72 -4.89 7.83 -8.60
C LEU A 72 -4.24 8.25 -9.92
N GLU A 73 -4.17 7.38 -10.92
CA GLU A 73 -3.56 7.67 -12.23
C GLU A 73 -4.53 8.42 -13.17
N GLN A 74 -5.82 8.46 -12.83
CA GLN A 74 -6.90 9.07 -13.63
C GLN A 74 -7.09 10.58 -13.34
N HIS A 75 -6.20 11.20 -12.54
CA HIS A 75 -6.21 12.62 -12.15
C HIS A 75 -4.81 13.21 -12.27
#